data_AF-A0A084GKV8-F1
#
_entry.id   AF-A0A084GKV8-F1
#
_cell.length_a   1.000
_cell.length_b   1.000
_cell.length_c   1.000
_cell.angle_alpha   90.00
_cell.angle_beta   90.00
_cell.angle_gamma   90.00
#
_symmetry.space_group_name_H-M   'P 1'
#
loop_
_entity.id
_entity.type
_entity.pdbx_description
1 polymer ?
#
loop_
_entity_poly.entity_id
_entity_poly.type
_entity_poly.pdbx_seq_one_letter_code
_entity_poly.pdbx_strand_id
1 'polypeptide(L)'
;MMLENIKMSWMNIAHNKMRSFLTILGIVIGVASIIALITIVKGATGEVTEQMSSLGADKVTVQVQGTPLKQGLLESDIGELEKIEHVTGVSPTLSGKTSIAYSKNVMEDISIQGENQVHFRKNEDLVEEGRAINKLDIENKNRVVLIGSGIEKELFWGKDPVGENIQIAGVNFQVIGTLKESDSYSNDSTNETVVMPYTTAMGFLQTGSVSKADIYMDDPKNSDEVTSGVEKVMNQAFNYKNEGYSIINMGDMISSINDITDMMTLMLGGIASISLVVGGIGIMNMMLVSVTERTAEIGLRKALGAEPKRIQQQFLFESVFLSLFGGLIGLVTGVAIAFVVCSIMGTSFALSASTILLAIGFSAAIGILFGFAPARKASQLHPIDALRSN
;
A
#
# COMPACT_ATOMS: atom_id res chain seq x y z
N MET A 1 -39.17 19.50 -16.73
CA MET A 1 -39.29 18.10 -16.25
C MET A 1 -38.19 17.67 -15.28
N MET A 2 -36.92 17.40 -15.66
CA MET A 2 -35.90 16.99 -14.66
C MET A 2 -35.62 18.06 -13.59
N LEU A 3 -35.46 19.32 -13.99
CA LEU A 3 -35.28 20.46 -13.07
C LEU A 3 -36.50 20.71 -12.16
N GLU A 4 -37.71 20.48 -12.66
CA GLU A 4 -38.94 20.57 -11.85
C GLU A 4 -39.05 19.43 -10.84
N ASN A 5 -38.65 18.22 -11.22
CA ASN A 5 -38.62 17.08 -10.31
C ASN A 5 -37.61 17.30 -9.17
N ILE A 6 -36.41 17.84 -9.47
CA ILE A 6 -35.41 18.19 -8.44
C ILE A 6 -35.94 19.30 -7.51
N LYS A 7 -36.57 20.35 -8.07
CA LYS A 7 -37.14 21.45 -7.29
C LYS A 7 -38.29 20.98 -6.38
N MET A 8 -39.15 20.09 -6.86
CA MET A 8 -40.23 19.50 -6.07
C MET A 8 -39.71 18.55 -4.99
N SER A 9 -38.69 17.73 -5.28
CA SER A 9 -38.05 16.88 -4.27
C SER A 9 -37.41 17.70 -3.15
N TRP A 10 -36.74 18.81 -3.47
CA TRP A 10 -36.16 19.71 -2.46
C TRP A 10 -37.23 20.34 -1.55
N MET A 11 -38.35 20.78 -2.13
CA MET A 11 -39.43 21.41 -1.38
C MET A 11 -40.16 20.41 -0.46
N ASN A 12 -40.27 19.14 -0.86
CA ASN A 12 -40.85 18.07 -0.03
C ASN A 12 -39.96 17.67 1.15
N ILE A 13 -38.63 17.60 0.95
CA ILE A 13 -37.66 17.36 2.02
C ILE A 13 -37.76 18.46 3.10
N ALA A 14 -37.99 19.71 2.67
CA ALA A 14 -38.10 20.85 3.56
C ALA A 14 -39.39 20.86 4.43
N HIS A 15 -40.44 20.15 4.02
CA HIS A 15 -41.72 20.10 4.75
C HIS A 15 -41.68 19.09 5.91
N ASN A 16 -40.97 17.95 5.75
CA ASN A 16 -40.79 16.91 6.78
C ASN A 16 -39.32 16.79 7.20
N LYS A 17 -38.79 17.85 7.83
CA LYS A 17 -37.35 18.03 8.13
C LYS A 17 -36.76 16.92 8.99
N MET A 18 -37.45 16.50 10.06
CA MET A 18 -36.91 15.51 11.01
C MET A 18 -36.73 14.13 10.37
N ARG A 19 -37.74 13.66 9.64
CA ARG A 19 -37.73 12.32 9.03
C ARG A 19 -36.71 12.25 7.90
N SER A 20 -36.72 13.25 7.01
CA SER A 20 -35.77 13.32 5.90
C SER A 20 -34.32 13.43 6.41
N PHE A 21 -34.08 14.23 7.45
CA PHE A 21 -32.77 14.33 8.09
C PHE A 21 -32.30 12.99 8.67
N LEU A 22 -33.14 12.30 9.44
CA LEU A 22 -32.78 11.00 10.03
C LEU A 22 -32.48 9.92 8.98
N THR A 23 -33.23 9.90 7.87
CA THR A 23 -32.98 8.97 6.76
C THR A 23 -31.67 9.29 6.05
N ILE A 24 -31.42 10.55 5.73
CA ILE A 24 -30.17 10.99 5.09
C ILE A 24 -28.99 10.71 6.02
N LEU A 25 -29.13 10.94 7.33
CA LEU A 25 -28.08 10.70 8.31
C LEU A 25 -27.64 9.23 8.33
N GLY A 26 -28.57 8.28 8.24
CA GLY A 26 -28.24 6.86 8.16
C GLY A 26 -27.39 6.52 6.93
N ILE A 27 -27.70 7.11 5.78
CA ILE A 27 -26.92 6.94 4.54
C ILE A 27 -25.55 7.61 4.67
N VAL A 28 -25.51 8.83 5.19
CA VAL A 28 -24.28 9.59 5.41
C VAL A 28 -23.33 8.81 6.30
N ILE A 29 -23.80 8.27 7.42
CA ILE A 29 -22.97 7.49 8.35
C ILE A 29 -22.47 6.21 7.68
N GLY A 30 -23.33 5.47 6.97
CA GLY A 30 -22.95 4.23 6.29
C GLY A 30 -21.94 4.44 5.16
N VAL A 31 -22.12 5.50 4.36
CA VAL A 31 -21.22 5.84 3.24
C VAL A 31 -19.93 6.49 3.76
N ALA A 32 -20.00 7.34 4.79
CA ALA A 32 -18.81 7.93 5.38
C ALA A 32 -17.91 6.89 6.05
N SER A 33 -18.48 5.93 6.79
CA SER A 33 -17.70 4.91 7.49
C SER A 33 -16.96 3.99 6.52
N ILE A 34 -17.62 3.49 5.46
CA ILE A 34 -16.96 2.63 4.47
C ILE A 34 -15.84 3.38 3.74
N ILE A 35 -16.08 4.63 3.33
CA ILE A 35 -15.07 5.42 2.61
C ILE A 35 -13.89 5.72 3.51
N ALA A 36 -14.16 6.10 4.76
CA ALA A 36 -13.11 6.37 5.72
C ALA A 36 -12.23 5.13 5.93
N LEU A 37 -12.86 3.98 6.22
CA LEU A 37 -12.15 2.73 6.50
C LEU A 37 -11.34 2.23 5.30
N ILE A 38 -11.93 2.20 4.09
CA ILE A 38 -11.22 1.75 2.89
C ILE A 38 -10.04 2.68 2.56
N THR A 39 -10.23 4.00 2.70
CA THR A 39 -9.17 4.98 2.41
C THR A 39 -8.01 4.84 3.40
N ILE A 40 -8.32 4.66 4.68
CA ILE A 40 -7.30 4.44 5.72
C ILE A 40 -6.52 3.14 5.47
N VAL A 41 -7.23 2.03 5.20
CA VAL A 41 -6.58 0.73 4.92
C VAL A 41 -5.68 0.83 3.70
N LYS A 42 -6.17 1.39 2.59
CA LYS A 42 -5.36 1.54 1.36
C LYS A 42 -4.17 2.49 1.52
N GLY A 43 -4.31 3.55 2.31
CA GLY A 43 -3.20 4.45 2.62
C GLY A 43 -2.11 3.75 3.43
N ALA A 44 -2.51 3.02 4.47
CA ALA A 44 -1.59 2.25 5.30
C ALA A 44 -0.90 1.12 4.51
N THR A 45 -1.64 0.36 3.71
CA THR A 45 -1.05 -0.75 2.94
C THR A 45 -0.22 -0.24 1.78
N GLY A 46 -0.61 0.86 1.13
CA GLY A 46 0.17 1.52 0.08
C GLY A 46 1.55 1.96 0.56
N GLU A 47 1.64 2.51 1.76
CA GLU A 47 2.92 2.90 2.38
C GLU A 47 3.82 1.69 2.64
N VAL A 48 3.26 0.59 3.17
CA VAL A 48 4.01 -0.66 3.36
C VAL A 48 4.48 -1.23 2.01
N THR A 49 3.62 -1.20 0.99
CA THR A 49 3.97 -1.67 -0.36
C THR A 49 5.04 -0.79 -1.00
N GLU A 50 5.01 0.53 -0.80
CA GLU A 50 6.02 1.46 -1.29
C GLU A 50 7.38 1.25 -0.61
N GLN A 51 7.37 1.07 0.72
CA GLN A 51 8.57 0.67 1.47
C GLN A 51 9.14 -0.65 0.95
N MET A 52 8.31 -1.69 0.75
CA MET A 52 8.78 -2.96 0.18
C MET A 52 9.25 -2.83 -1.27
N SER A 53 8.63 -1.96 -2.07
CA SER A 53 9.04 -1.69 -3.45
C SER A 53 10.40 -0.98 -3.50
N SER A 54 10.66 -0.08 -2.54
CA SER A 54 11.95 0.60 -2.40
C SER A 54 13.09 -0.36 -2.04
N LEU A 55 12.78 -1.47 -1.36
CA LEU A 55 13.74 -2.54 -1.09
C LEU A 55 14.04 -3.38 -2.34
N GLY A 56 13.33 -3.18 -3.44
CA GLY A 56 13.49 -3.87 -4.73
C GLY A 56 12.43 -4.95 -4.94
N ALA A 57 11.36 -4.63 -5.66
CA ALA A 57 10.33 -5.59 -6.04
C ALA A 57 10.82 -6.63 -7.09
N ASP A 58 11.90 -6.31 -7.80
CA ASP A 58 12.54 -7.12 -8.84
C ASP A 58 13.68 -8.00 -8.29
N LYS A 59 13.67 -8.33 -7.00
CA LYS A 59 14.74 -9.14 -6.40
C LYS A 59 14.25 -10.36 -5.64
N VAL A 60 15.05 -11.41 -5.73
CA VAL A 60 14.98 -12.61 -4.90
C VAL A 60 16.17 -12.59 -3.95
N THR A 61 15.90 -12.62 -2.65
CA THR A 61 16.93 -12.68 -1.61
C THR A 61 17.15 -14.13 -1.20
N VAL A 62 18.39 -14.59 -1.26
CA VAL A 62 18.80 -15.88 -0.71
C VAL A 62 19.53 -15.63 0.60
N GLN A 63 19.04 -16.20 1.68
CA GLN A 63 19.71 -16.19 2.97
C GLN A 63 20.18 -17.59 3.32
N VAL A 64 21.48 -17.73 3.58
CA VAL A 64 22.08 -19.01 3.96
C VAL A 64 22.15 -19.11 5.47
N GLN A 65 21.54 -20.16 6.01
CA GLN A 65 21.63 -20.52 7.42
C GLN A 65 22.86 -21.40 7.69
N GLY A 66 23.33 -22.07 6.65
CA GLY A 66 24.51 -22.92 6.68
C GLY A 66 24.18 -24.35 7.11
N THR A 67 25.06 -25.25 6.71
CA THR A 67 25.04 -26.67 7.08
C THR A 67 26.39 -27.02 7.69
N PRO A 68 26.51 -28.15 8.41
CA PRO A 68 27.81 -28.61 8.92
C PRO A 68 28.90 -28.78 7.85
N LEU A 69 28.51 -28.95 6.59
CA LEU A 69 29.43 -29.12 5.46
C LEU A 69 29.73 -27.81 4.71
N LYS A 70 28.85 -26.81 4.81
CA LYS A 70 28.94 -25.55 4.06
C LYS A 70 28.22 -24.43 4.80
N GLN A 71 28.97 -23.45 5.30
CA GLN A 71 28.43 -22.39 6.16
C GLN A 71 27.83 -21.19 5.40
N GLY A 72 28.09 -21.05 4.09
CA GLY A 72 27.63 -19.92 3.28
C GLY A 72 27.82 -20.16 1.77
N LEU A 73 27.53 -19.13 0.96
CA LEU A 73 27.79 -19.15 -0.48
C LEU A 73 29.27 -18.89 -0.76
N LEU A 74 29.81 -19.69 -1.68
CA LEU A 74 31.14 -19.53 -2.26
C LEU A 74 31.04 -18.68 -3.53
N GLU A 75 32.18 -18.14 -3.97
CA GLU A 75 32.26 -17.37 -5.22
C GLU A 75 31.80 -18.19 -6.44
N SER A 76 32.02 -19.50 -6.43
CA SER A 76 31.50 -20.41 -7.47
C SER A 76 29.97 -20.44 -7.53
N ASP A 77 29.29 -20.42 -6.38
CA ASP A 77 27.83 -20.46 -6.32
C ASP A 77 27.23 -19.16 -6.86
N ILE A 78 27.87 -18.02 -6.55
CA ILE A 78 27.48 -16.71 -7.06
C ILE A 78 27.59 -16.68 -8.60
N GLY A 79 28.69 -17.22 -9.14
CA GLY A 79 28.87 -17.34 -10.59
C GLY A 79 27.92 -18.32 -11.28
N GLU A 80 27.33 -19.27 -10.56
CA GLU A 80 26.23 -20.11 -11.07
C GLU A 80 24.88 -19.38 -11.03
N LEU A 81 24.62 -18.62 -9.98
CA LEU A 81 23.42 -17.78 -9.86
C LEU A 81 23.35 -16.71 -10.96
N GLU A 82 24.48 -16.11 -11.34
CA GLU A 82 24.54 -15.13 -12.44
C GLU A 82 24.23 -15.73 -13.82
N LYS A 83 24.30 -17.05 -13.99
CA LYS A 83 24.03 -17.73 -15.27
C LYS A 83 22.57 -18.13 -15.45
N ILE A 84 21.73 -17.93 -14.44
CA ILE A 84 20.29 -18.20 -14.52
C ILE A 84 19.67 -17.24 -15.55
N GLU A 85 18.76 -17.75 -16.37
CA GLU A 85 18.01 -16.93 -17.34
C GLU A 85 17.22 -15.83 -16.60
N HIS A 86 17.06 -14.66 -17.21
CA HIS A 86 16.39 -13.49 -16.60
C HIS A 86 17.11 -12.81 -15.43
N VAL A 87 18.26 -13.31 -14.97
CA VAL A 87 19.07 -12.64 -13.93
C VAL A 87 19.90 -11.52 -14.55
N THR A 88 19.71 -10.29 -14.04
CA THR A 88 20.45 -9.08 -14.50
C THR A 88 21.71 -8.81 -13.66
N GLY A 89 21.79 -9.41 -12.48
CA GLY A 89 22.98 -9.40 -11.63
C GLY A 89 22.71 -9.97 -10.24
N VAL A 90 23.77 -10.35 -9.55
CA VAL A 90 23.73 -10.87 -8.18
C VAL A 90 24.57 -9.95 -7.30
N SER A 91 24.03 -9.50 -6.16
CA SER A 91 24.80 -8.80 -5.12
C SER A 91 24.99 -9.69 -3.89
N PRO A 92 26.20 -10.19 -3.62
CA PRO A 92 26.49 -10.83 -2.35
C PRO A 92 26.61 -9.78 -1.25
N THR A 93 25.93 -10.02 -0.13
CA THR A 93 26.00 -9.21 1.08
C THR A 93 26.71 -10.00 2.18
N LEU A 94 27.83 -9.45 2.66
CA LEU A 94 28.39 -9.83 3.97
C LEU A 94 28.01 -8.76 4.98
N SER A 95 27.65 -9.17 6.19
CA SER A 95 27.46 -8.24 7.30
C SER A 95 28.30 -8.62 8.51
N GLY A 96 28.78 -7.61 9.22
CA GLY A 96 29.52 -7.74 10.47
C GLY A 96 29.40 -6.47 11.30
N LYS A 97 29.82 -6.52 12.56
CA LYS A 97 29.90 -5.32 13.41
C LYS A 97 31.32 -5.11 13.89
N THR A 98 31.78 -3.86 13.90
CA THR A 98 33.08 -3.53 14.47
C THR A 98 33.18 -2.06 14.87
N SER A 99 34.31 -1.69 15.45
CA SER A 99 34.61 -0.30 15.79
C SER A 99 35.38 0.42 14.67
N ILE A 100 35.07 1.70 14.52
CA ILE A 100 35.72 2.61 13.59
C ILE A 100 36.38 3.71 14.39
N ALA A 101 37.62 4.03 14.04
CA ALA A 101 38.38 5.11 14.61
C ALA A 101 38.82 6.08 13.52
N TYR A 102 38.64 7.38 13.79
CA TYR A 102 39.24 8.45 13.01
C TYR A 102 39.86 9.47 13.96
N SER A 103 41.16 9.71 13.80
CA SER A 103 41.93 10.62 14.65
C SER A 103 41.86 10.28 16.15
N LYS A 104 40.99 10.94 16.91
CA LYS A 104 40.78 10.72 18.37
C LYS A 104 39.37 10.23 18.72
N ASN A 105 38.48 10.13 17.74
CA ASN A 105 37.10 9.70 17.93
C ASN A 105 36.99 8.23 17.55
N VAL A 106 36.26 7.48 18.37
CA VAL A 106 36.00 6.06 18.17
C VAL A 106 34.49 5.85 18.28
N MET A 107 33.94 5.17 17.29
CA MET A 107 32.57 4.69 17.29
C MET A 107 32.59 3.17 17.39
N GLU A 108 31.77 2.60 18.27
CA GLU A 108 31.64 1.17 18.48
C GLU A 108 30.33 0.65 17.87
N ASP A 109 30.22 -0.66 17.69
CA ASP A 109 29.02 -1.34 17.17
C ASP A 109 28.51 -0.92 15.78
N ILE A 110 29.40 -0.36 14.94
CA ILE A 110 29.06 0.06 13.58
C ILE A 110 28.88 -1.15 12.66
N SER A 111 27.83 -1.10 11.84
CA SER A 111 27.50 -2.12 10.85
C SER A 111 28.45 -2.01 9.66
N ILE A 112 29.16 -3.09 9.34
CA ILE A 112 29.90 -3.22 8.09
C ILE A 112 29.11 -4.08 7.12
N GLN A 113 28.98 -3.60 5.90
CA GLN A 113 28.42 -4.34 4.79
C GLN A 113 29.45 -4.53 3.68
N GLY A 114 29.60 -5.75 3.22
CA GLY A 114 30.37 -6.11 2.04
C GLY A 114 29.44 -6.24 0.86
N GLU A 115 29.49 -5.32 -0.11
CA GLU A 115 28.62 -5.28 -1.29
C GLU A 115 29.44 -5.26 -2.58
N ASN A 116 28.76 -5.42 -3.72
CA ASN A 116 29.38 -5.34 -5.04
C ASN A 116 28.84 -4.14 -5.86
N GLN A 117 29.34 -4.00 -7.08
CA GLN A 117 28.92 -2.96 -8.02
C GLN A 117 27.44 -3.07 -8.45
N VAL A 118 26.86 -4.26 -8.41
CA VAL A 118 25.46 -4.50 -8.83
C VAL A 118 24.51 -3.84 -7.84
N HIS A 119 24.82 -3.89 -6.54
CA HIS A 119 24.09 -3.19 -5.50
C HIS A 119 23.89 -1.70 -5.84
N PHE A 120 24.99 -0.99 -6.12
CA PHE A 120 24.95 0.44 -6.42
C PHE A 120 24.38 0.76 -7.80
N ARG A 121 24.49 -0.16 -8.77
CA ARG A 121 23.87 0.02 -10.09
C ARG A 121 22.34 -0.12 -10.02
N LYS A 122 21.83 -0.97 -9.13
CA LYS A 122 20.39 -1.15 -8.92
C LYS A 122 19.81 -0.11 -7.98
N ASN A 123 20.63 0.46 -7.09
CA ASN A 123 20.26 1.49 -6.14
C ASN A 123 21.07 2.78 -6.39
N GLU A 124 20.84 3.45 -7.53
CA GLU A 124 21.65 4.60 -7.97
C GLU A 124 21.60 5.80 -7.02
N ASP A 125 20.48 5.98 -6.31
CA ASP A 125 20.27 7.11 -5.38
C ASP A 125 20.94 6.95 -4.01
N LEU A 126 21.68 5.86 -3.77
CA LEU A 126 22.31 5.60 -2.47
C LEU A 126 23.55 6.44 -2.19
N VAL A 127 24.28 6.87 -3.22
CA VAL A 127 25.53 7.62 -3.05
C VAL A 127 25.23 9.11 -3.12
N GLU A 128 25.55 9.85 -2.04
CA GLU A 128 25.34 11.29 -1.97
C GLU A 128 26.54 12.05 -2.55
N GLU A 129 27.74 11.74 -2.05
CA GLU A 129 28.99 12.33 -2.54
C GLU A 129 30.04 11.27 -2.88
N GLY A 130 30.95 11.60 -3.81
CA GLY A 130 32.05 10.74 -4.22
C GLY A 130 31.69 9.74 -5.32
N ARG A 131 32.11 8.47 -5.15
CA ARG A 131 31.88 7.41 -6.14
C ARG A 131 31.44 6.09 -5.50
N ALA A 132 30.63 5.32 -6.23
CA ALA A 132 30.29 3.95 -5.89
C ALA A 132 31.48 2.97 -6.06
N ILE A 133 31.31 1.76 -5.52
CA ILE A 133 32.24 0.64 -5.68
C ILE A 133 32.16 0.11 -7.12
N ASN A 134 33.32 0.00 -7.77
CA ASN A 134 33.43 -0.49 -9.15
C ASN A 134 34.02 -1.91 -9.20
N LYS A 135 33.92 -2.56 -10.37
CA LYS A 135 34.47 -3.91 -10.62
C LYS A 135 35.93 -4.04 -10.20
N LEU A 136 36.72 -3.02 -10.57
CA LEU A 136 38.17 -3.00 -10.31
C LEU A 136 38.48 -2.96 -8.82
N ASP A 137 37.63 -2.36 -7.98
CA ASP A 137 37.85 -2.33 -6.53
C ASP A 137 37.64 -3.72 -5.92
N ILE A 138 36.68 -4.48 -6.47
CA ILE A 138 36.37 -5.84 -6.06
C ILE A 138 37.48 -6.80 -6.50
N GLU A 139 37.89 -6.73 -7.78
CA GLU A 139 38.93 -7.59 -8.36
C GLU A 139 40.30 -7.39 -7.70
N ASN A 140 40.67 -6.13 -7.41
CA ASN A 140 41.95 -5.82 -6.77
C ASN A 140 41.92 -5.89 -5.24
N LYS A 141 40.75 -6.17 -4.64
CA LYS A 141 40.54 -6.16 -3.18
C LYS A 141 41.00 -4.83 -2.55
N ASN A 142 40.63 -3.73 -3.21
CA ASN A 142 40.99 -2.39 -2.76
C ASN A 142 40.40 -2.12 -1.37
N ARG A 143 41.17 -1.45 -0.52
CA ARG A 143 40.75 -1.04 0.82
C ARG A 143 40.06 0.32 0.75
N VAL A 144 38.91 0.32 0.09
CA VAL A 144 38.06 1.51 -0.09
C VAL A 144 36.71 1.31 0.60
N VAL A 145 36.11 2.39 1.07
CA VAL A 145 34.84 2.36 1.83
C VAL A 145 33.93 3.54 1.49
N LEU A 146 32.63 3.29 1.56
CA LEU A 146 31.58 4.29 1.63
C LEU A 146 31.07 4.35 3.07
N ILE A 147 30.80 5.55 3.58
CA ILE A 147 30.33 5.75 4.95
C ILE A 147 28.92 6.32 4.97
N GLY A 148 28.12 5.92 5.95
CA GLY A 148 26.81 6.52 6.20
C GLY A 148 26.89 7.94 6.73
N SER A 149 25.81 8.71 6.54
CA SER A 149 25.69 10.11 6.95
C SER A 149 25.86 10.32 8.47
N GLY A 150 25.49 9.33 9.30
CA GLY A 150 25.70 9.39 10.76
C GLY A 150 27.18 9.36 11.13
N ILE A 151 27.94 8.47 10.49
CA ILE A 151 29.39 8.33 10.68
C ILE A 151 30.12 9.58 10.21
N GLU A 152 29.70 10.15 9.07
CA GLU A 152 30.25 11.41 8.57
C GLU A 152 30.08 12.55 9.60
N LYS A 153 28.85 12.76 10.08
CA LYS A 153 28.53 13.84 11.04
C LYS A 153 29.32 13.70 12.35
N GLU A 154 29.51 12.47 12.83
CA GLU A 154 30.18 12.21 14.12
C GLU A 154 31.72 12.22 14.03
N LEU A 155 32.29 11.63 12.98
CA LEU A 155 33.75 11.51 12.85
C LEU A 155 34.41 12.72 12.17
N PHE A 156 33.74 13.37 11.23
CA PHE A 156 34.36 14.38 10.37
C PHE A 156 33.96 15.83 10.69
N TRP A 157 32.95 16.09 11.54
CA TRP A 157 32.54 17.42 12.03
C TRP A 157 32.50 18.52 10.94
N GLY A 158 31.98 18.19 9.74
CA GLY A 158 31.86 19.12 8.61
C GLY A 158 33.12 19.25 7.74
N LYS A 159 34.13 18.40 7.93
CA LYS A 159 35.23 18.20 6.99
C LYS A 159 34.80 17.18 5.92
N ASP A 160 35.20 17.41 4.67
CA ASP A 160 34.98 16.46 3.57
C ASP A 160 35.64 15.10 3.91
N PRO A 161 34.87 14.01 4.01
CA PRO A 161 35.41 12.69 4.31
C PRO A 161 36.05 12.03 3.08
N VAL A 162 35.75 12.48 1.87
CA VAL A 162 36.21 11.83 0.63
C VAL A 162 37.73 11.98 0.48
N GLY A 163 38.40 10.85 0.31
CA GLY A 163 39.86 10.76 0.15
C GLY A 163 40.63 10.61 1.47
N GLU A 164 39.98 10.76 2.62
CA GLU A 164 40.60 10.55 3.93
C GLU A 164 40.70 9.05 4.28
N ASN A 165 41.61 8.72 5.20
CA ASN A 165 41.76 7.35 5.69
C ASN A 165 41.10 7.20 7.06
N ILE A 166 40.20 6.22 7.18
CA ILE A 166 39.61 5.78 8.45
C ILE A 166 40.19 4.44 8.87
N GLN A 167 40.24 4.20 10.17
CA GLN A 167 40.74 2.95 10.73
C GLN A 167 39.55 2.09 11.17
N ILE A 168 39.42 0.90 10.58
CA ILE A 168 38.35 -0.05 10.90
C ILE A 168 39.02 -1.30 11.50
N ALA A 169 38.72 -1.60 12.77
CA ALA A 169 39.40 -2.65 13.56
C ALA A 169 40.94 -2.66 13.45
N GLY A 170 41.55 -1.47 13.41
CA GLY A 170 43.01 -1.32 13.31
C GLY A 170 43.58 -1.29 11.87
N VAL A 171 42.76 -1.51 10.84
CA VAL A 171 43.19 -1.48 9.43
C VAL A 171 42.76 -0.18 8.76
N ASN A 172 43.66 0.42 7.96
CA ASN A 172 43.37 1.66 7.24
C ASN A 172 42.58 1.39 5.94
N PHE A 173 41.50 2.14 5.76
CA PHE A 173 40.66 2.17 4.57
C PHE A 173 40.50 3.61 4.08
N GLN A 174 40.51 3.81 2.77
CA GLN A 174 40.27 5.12 2.16
C GLN A 174 38.78 5.32 1.90
N VAL A 175 38.22 6.43 2.36
CA VAL A 175 36.84 6.81 2.09
C VAL A 175 36.74 7.32 0.65
N ILE A 176 35.83 6.74 -0.15
CA ILE A 176 35.62 7.10 -1.56
C ILE A 176 34.28 7.82 -1.82
N GLY A 177 33.40 7.87 -0.81
CA GLY A 177 32.12 8.55 -0.89
C GLY A 177 31.29 8.40 0.39
N THR A 178 30.13 9.05 0.38
CA THR A 178 29.14 9.02 1.46
C THR A 178 27.80 8.49 0.96
N LEU A 179 27.07 7.81 1.83
CA LEU A 179 25.72 7.35 1.54
C LEU A 179 24.69 8.40 1.94
N LYS A 180 23.66 8.52 1.13
CA LYS A 180 22.52 9.39 1.38
C LYS A 180 21.86 9.06 2.71
N GLU A 181 21.49 10.11 3.44
CA GLU A 181 20.78 9.98 4.70
C GLU A 181 19.46 9.23 4.52
N SER A 182 19.31 8.16 5.29
CA SER A 182 18.10 7.35 5.39
C SER A 182 17.27 7.80 6.60
N ASP A 183 15.95 7.64 6.51
CA ASP A 183 15.06 7.96 7.63
C ASP A 183 15.42 7.11 8.85
N SER A 184 15.77 7.77 9.95
CA SER A 184 16.29 7.13 11.18
C SER A 184 15.30 6.17 11.85
N TYR A 185 14.03 6.19 11.44
CA TYR A 185 12.97 5.31 11.92
C TYR A 185 12.87 3.99 11.13
N SER A 186 13.61 3.85 10.03
CA SER A 186 13.69 2.60 9.29
C SER A 186 14.66 1.63 9.99
N ASN A 187 14.23 0.38 10.18
CA ASN A 187 15.08 -0.68 10.75
C ASN A 187 16.30 -1.03 9.87
N ASP A 188 16.39 -0.48 8.66
CA ASP A 188 17.44 -0.72 7.66
C ASP A 188 18.25 0.57 7.40
N SER A 189 18.38 1.43 8.42
CA SER A 189 19.05 2.73 8.29
C SER A 189 20.51 2.56 7.83
N THR A 190 20.87 3.19 6.72
CA THR A 190 22.23 3.24 6.18
C THR A 190 23.12 4.25 6.93
N ASN A 191 22.55 5.01 7.88
CA ASN A 191 23.23 6.12 8.57
C ASN A 191 24.45 5.67 9.37
N GLU A 192 24.38 4.50 10.03
CA GLU A 192 25.46 3.89 10.81
C GLU A 192 26.03 2.65 10.12
N THR A 193 26.18 2.73 8.80
CA THR A 193 26.73 1.63 7.99
C THR A 193 27.99 2.06 7.26
N VAL A 194 28.97 1.16 7.20
CA VAL A 194 30.12 1.27 6.29
C VAL A 194 30.02 0.19 5.23
N VAL A 195 30.05 0.59 3.97
CA VAL A 195 30.01 -0.33 2.84
C VAL A 195 31.40 -0.45 2.23
N MET A 196 31.86 -1.67 2.00
CA MET A 196 33.16 -1.98 1.38
C MET A 196 33.02 -3.10 0.35
N PRO A 197 34.00 -3.33 -0.55
CA PRO A 197 33.91 -4.42 -1.50
C PRO A 197 33.78 -5.77 -0.77
N TYR A 198 32.83 -6.61 -1.18
CA TYR A 198 32.58 -7.89 -0.49
C TYR A 198 33.83 -8.79 -0.43
N THR A 199 34.71 -8.75 -1.43
CA THR A 199 35.98 -9.49 -1.44
C THR A 199 36.95 -9.00 -0.38
N THR A 200 36.97 -7.69 -0.11
CA THR A 200 37.74 -7.07 0.97
C THR A 200 37.12 -7.39 2.32
N ALA A 201 35.79 -7.31 2.43
CA ALA A 201 35.05 -7.68 3.65
C ALA A 201 35.27 -9.15 4.04
N MET A 202 35.28 -10.06 3.07
CA MET A 202 35.51 -11.50 3.28
C MET A 202 36.87 -11.76 3.94
N GLY A 203 37.93 -11.10 3.45
CA GLY A 203 39.26 -11.18 4.05
C GLY A 203 39.35 -10.49 5.41
N PHE A 204 38.64 -9.38 5.59
CA PHE A 204 38.65 -8.59 6.82
C PHE A 204 37.89 -9.26 7.97
N LEU A 205 36.68 -9.77 7.71
CA LEU A 205 35.84 -10.48 8.69
C LEU A 205 36.30 -11.92 8.94
N GLN A 206 37.30 -12.41 8.19
CA GLN A 206 37.81 -13.79 8.26
C GLN A 206 36.73 -14.85 8.00
N THR A 207 35.68 -14.49 7.27
CA THR A 207 34.60 -15.39 6.87
C THR A 207 34.86 -15.86 5.45
N GLY A 208 34.94 -17.17 5.20
CA GLY A 208 35.18 -17.71 3.85
C GLY A 208 33.94 -17.80 2.95
N SER A 209 32.80 -17.28 3.41
CA SER A 209 31.51 -17.47 2.73
C SER A 209 30.56 -16.30 2.94
N VAL A 210 29.67 -16.09 1.97
CA VAL A 210 28.63 -15.06 1.98
C VAL A 210 27.37 -15.62 2.67
N SER A 211 26.73 -14.83 3.53
CA SER A 211 25.52 -15.22 4.25
C SER A 211 24.22 -14.86 3.53
N LYS A 212 24.24 -13.83 2.67
CA LYS A 212 23.08 -13.33 1.93
C LYS A 212 23.46 -12.97 0.50
N ALA A 213 22.60 -13.26 -0.47
CA ALA A 213 22.75 -12.78 -1.84
C ALA A 213 21.41 -12.26 -2.38
N ASP A 214 21.42 -11.04 -2.91
CA ASP A 214 20.29 -10.44 -3.60
C ASP A 214 20.44 -10.68 -5.11
N ILE A 215 19.51 -11.43 -5.70
CA ILE A 215 19.46 -11.73 -7.13
C ILE A 215 18.44 -10.80 -7.78
N TYR A 216 18.88 -9.98 -8.73
CA TYR A 216 18.01 -9.06 -9.45
C TYR A 216 17.56 -9.66 -10.78
N MET A 217 16.28 -9.55 -11.09
CA MET A 217 15.70 -10.01 -12.35
C MET A 217 15.49 -8.87 -13.35
N ASP A 218 15.13 -9.20 -14.58
CA ASP A 218 14.82 -8.24 -15.66
C ASP A 218 13.38 -7.71 -15.59
N ASP A 219 12.42 -8.59 -15.33
CA ASP A 219 11.00 -8.31 -15.14
C ASP A 219 10.48 -9.06 -13.91
N PRO A 220 9.81 -8.38 -12.95
CA PRO A 220 9.17 -9.02 -11.81
C PRO A 220 8.25 -10.19 -12.15
N LYS A 221 7.68 -10.25 -13.36
CA LYS A 221 6.84 -11.37 -13.81
C LYS A 221 7.59 -12.70 -13.94
N ASN A 222 8.91 -12.64 -14.09
CA ASN A 222 9.75 -13.84 -14.21
C ASN A 222 10.16 -14.38 -12.83
N SER A 223 9.61 -13.85 -11.73
CA SER A 223 10.02 -14.22 -10.36
C SER A 223 9.91 -15.72 -10.09
N ASP A 224 8.87 -16.39 -10.60
CA ASP A 224 8.67 -17.82 -10.39
C ASP A 224 9.75 -18.67 -11.07
N GLU A 225 10.14 -18.28 -12.28
CA GLU A 225 11.18 -18.95 -13.06
C GLU A 225 12.56 -18.73 -12.46
N VAL A 226 12.87 -17.48 -12.09
CA VAL A 226 14.11 -17.12 -11.40
C VAL A 226 14.21 -17.84 -10.05
N THR A 227 13.13 -17.84 -9.24
CA THR A 227 13.09 -18.53 -7.95
C THR A 227 13.32 -20.02 -8.10
N SER A 228 12.69 -20.65 -9.10
CA SER A 228 12.91 -22.07 -9.42
C SER A 228 14.34 -22.36 -9.89
N GLY A 229 14.96 -21.44 -10.63
CA GLY A 229 16.36 -21.52 -11.04
C GLY A 229 17.31 -21.42 -9.85
N VAL A 230 17.06 -20.44 -8.98
CA VAL A 230 17.83 -20.23 -7.74
C VAL A 230 17.71 -21.45 -6.84
N GLU A 231 16.52 -22.00 -6.66
CA GLU A 231 16.30 -23.20 -5.85
C GLU A 231 17.10 -24.41 -6.37
N LYS A 232 17.19 -24.60 -7.70
CA LYS A 232 18.01 -25.67 -8.29
C LYS A 232 19.49 -25.50 -7.98
N VAL A 233 20.03 -24.28 -8.14
CA VAL A 233 21.45 -23.98 -7.84
C VAL A 233 21.72 -24.17 -6.35
N MET A 234 20.84 -23.66 -5.48
CA MET A 234 21.00 -23.78 -4.03
C MET A 234 20.86 -25.23 -3.55
N ASN A 235 19.93 -26.01 -4.11
CA ASN A 235 19.80 -27.43 -3.80
C ASN A 235 21.07 -28.22 -4.17
N GLN A 236 21.69 -27.92 -5.32
CA GLN A 236 22.97 -28.52 -5.69
C GLN A 236 24.10 -28.07 -4.75
N ALA A 237 24.17 -26.78 -4.44
CA ALA A 237 25.19 -26.18 -3.57
C ALA A 237 25.15 -26.72 -2.13
N PHE A 238 23.97 -27.10 -1.62
CA PHE A 238 23.75 -27.61 -0.25
C PHE A 238 23.39 -29.11 -0.19
N ASN A 239 23.67 -29.87 -1.26
CA ASN A 239 23.45 -31.32 -1.34
C ASN A 239 22.01 -31.77 -1.01
N TYR A 240 21.01 -31.02 -1.47
CA TYR A 240 19.57 -31.29 -1.24
C TYR A 240 19.18 -31.42 0.23
N LYS A 241 19.97 -30.82 1.12
CA LYS A 241 19.65 -30.83 2.55
C LYS A 241 18.63 -29.73 2.83
N ASN A 242 17.46 -30.14 3.28
CA ASN A 242 16.44 -29.21 3.79
C ASN A 242 17.06 -28.33 4.89
N GLU A 243 16.68 -27.05 4.93
CA GLU A 243 17.10 -26.03 5.92
C GLU A 243 18.49 -25.37 5.70
N GLY A 244 19.23 -25.69 4.62
CA GLY A 244 20.52 -25.03 4.38
C GLY A 244 20.41 -23.54 4.00
N TYR A 245 19.30 -23.15 3.38
CA TYR A 245 19.05 -21.80 2.86
C TYR A 245 17.56 -21.48 2.89
N SER A 246 17.23 -20.20 2.77
CA SER A 246 15.89 -19.67 2.59
C SER A 246 15.88 -18.72 1.40
N ILE A 247 14.86 -18.83 0.57
CA ILE A 247 14.62 -17.92 -0.56
C ILE A 247 13.43 -17.04 -0.19
N ILE A 248 13.63 -15.74 -0.29
CA ILE A 248 12.62 -14.71 -0.05
C ILE A 248 12.42 -13.96 -1.36
N ASN A 249 11.26 -14.15 -1.98
CA ASN A 249 10.84 -13.40 -3.15
C ASN A 249 10.06 -12.15 -2.71
N MET A 250 10.57 -10.97 -3.01
CA MET A 250 9.91 -9.72 -2.63
C MET A 250 8.58 -9.52 -3.37
N GLY A 251 8.47 -10.03 -4.61
CA GLY A 251 7.23 -10.00 -5.39
C GLY A 251 6.10 -10.78 -4.73
N ASP A 252 6.39 -11.94 -4.15
CA ASP A 252 5.40 -12.76 -3.43
C ASP A 252 4.93 -12.07 -2.15
N MET A 253 5.83 -11.35 -1.47
CA MET A 253 5.49 -10.58 -0.27
C MET A 253 4.55 -9.41 -0.60
N ILE A 254 4.84 -8.67 -1.67
CA ILE A 254 3.97 -7.59 -2.16
C ILE A 254 2.60 -8.16 -2.57
N SER A 255 2.59 -9.28 -3.29
CA SER A 255 1.36 -9.96 -3.71
C SER A 255 0.53 -10.40 -2.50
N SER A 256 1.18 -10.96 -1.47
CA SER A 256 0.52 -11.35 -0.21
C SER A 256 -0.08 -10.14 0.53
N ILE A 257 0.60 -9.00 0.54
CA ILE A 257 0.07 -7.74 1.12
C ILE A 257 -1.17 -7.29 0.34
N ASN A 258 -1.15 -7.37 -0.99
CA ASN A 258 -2.30 -7.04 -1.83
C ASN A 258 -3.49 -7.96 -1.55
N ASP A 259 -3.26 -9.28 -1.44
CA ASP A 259 -4.31 -10.25 -1.11
C ASP A 259 -4.94 -9.98 0.28
N ILE A 260 -4.12 -9.66 1.28
CA ILE A 260 -4.60 -9.25 2.62
C ILE A 260 -5.43 -7.97 2.53
N THR A 261 -4.96 -6.98 1.75
CA THR A 261 -5.64 -5.69 1.53
C THR A 261 -7.01 -5.91 0.87
N ASP A 262 -7.07 -6.77 -0.13
CA ASP A 262 -8.30 -7.11 -0.85
C ASP A 262 -9.28 -7.87 0.04
N MET A 263 -8.80 -8.82 0.85
CA MET A 263 -9.61 -9.53 1.83
C MET A 263 -10.19 -8.57 2.88
N MET A 264 -9.39 -7.64 3.41
CA MET A 264 -9.87 -6.61 4.34
C MET A 264 -10.90 -5.69 3.66
N THR A 265 -10.65 -5.28 2.42
CA THR A 265 -11.59 -4.46 1.65
C THR A 265 -12.92 -5.18 1.45
N LEU A 266 -12.90 -6.48 1.17
CA LEU A 266 -14.10 -7.30 1.01
C LEU A 266 -14.86 -7.44 2.33
N MET A 267 -14.17 -7.67 3.44
CA MET A 267 -14.79 -7.71 4.78
C MET A 267 -15.44 -6.38 5.14
N LEU A 268 -14.75 -5.26 4.90
CA LEU A 268 -15.29 -3.91 5.11
C LEU A 268 -16.49 -3.63 4.21
N GLY A 269 -16.44 -4.07 2.95
CA GLY A 269 -17.58 -4.03 2.04
C GLY A 269 -18.78 -4.84 2.55
N GLY A 270 -18.53 -6.01 3.14
CA GLY A 270 -19.55 -6.83 3.79
C GLY A 270 -20.20 -6.13 4.99
N ILE A 271 -19.42 -5.57 5.90
CA ILE A 271 -19.92 -4.81 7.06
C ILE A 271 -20.69 -3.56 6.61
N ALA A 272 -20.17 -2.88 5.59
CA ALA A 272 -20.83 -1.72 5.01
C ALA A 272 -22.18 -2.09 4.36
N SER A 273 -22.27 -3.26 3.71
CA SER A 273 -23.53 -3.76 3.13
C SER A 273 -24.63 -3.93 4.19
N ILE A 274 -24.27 -4.35 5.42
CA ILE A 274 -25.23 -4.46 6.53
C ILE A 274 -25.70 -3.07 6.98
N SER A 275 -24.75 -2.16 7.20
CA SER A 275 -25.06 -0.74 7.53
C SER A 275 -25.96 -0.11 6.47
N LEU A 276 -25.75 -0.52 5.22
CA LEU A 276 -26.55 -0.10 4.08
C LEU A 276 -27.99 -0.57 4.15
N VAL A 277 -28.22 -1.84 4.48
CA VAL A 277 -29.57 -2.39 4.60
C VAL A 277 -30.34 -1.62 5.67
N VAL A 278 -29.69 -1.28 6.78
CA VAL A 278 -30.28 -0.43 7.84
C VAL A 278 -30.65 0.95 7.29
N GLY A 279 -29.74 1.62 6.57
CA GLY A 279 -30.03 2.91 5.93
C GLY A 279 -31.13 2.84 4.87
N GLY A 280 -31.12 1.77 4.07
CA GLY A 280 -32.10 1.49 3.01
C GLY A 280 -33.49 1.22 3.54
N ILE A 281 -33.64 0.49 4.65
CA ILE A 281 -34.91 0.33 5.36
C ILE A 281 -35.44 1.70 5.80
N GLY A 282 -34.55 2.60 6.23
CA GLY A 282 -34.88 3.98 6.54
C GLY A 282 -35.50 4.72 5.33
N ILE A 283 -34.92 4.58 4.14
CA ILE A 283 -35.47 5.15 2.89
C ILE A 283 -36.84 4.55 2.59
N MET A 284 -36.96 3.22 2.66
CA MET A 284 -38.20 2.52 2.37
C MET A 284 -39.33 2.99 3.29
N ASN A 285 -39.08 3.08 4.60
CA ASN A 285 -40.08 3.52 5.57
C ASN A 285 -40.48 4.97 5.35
N MET A 286 -39.50 5.85 5.15
CA MET A 286 -39.76 7.26 4.87
C MET A 286 -40.62 7.42 3.61
N MET A 287 -40.30 6.69 2.54
CA MET A 287 -41.06 6.71 1.29
C MET A 287 -42.45 6.11 1.42
N LEU A 288 -42.63 5.03 2.18
CA LEU A 288 -43.97 4.46 2.44
C LEU A 288 -44.87 5.49 3.13
N VAL A 289 -44.35 6.20 4.13
CA VAL A 289 -45.14 7.23 4.84
C VAL A 289 -45.41 8.43 3.93
N SER A 290 -44.43 8.86 3.11
CA SER A 290 -44.62 9.93 2.11
C SER A 290 -45.71 9.58 1.10
N VAL A 291 -45.77 8.32 0.64
CA VAL A 291 -46.84 7.84 -0.26
C VAL A 291 -48.20 7.90 0.44
N THR A 292 -48.29 7.52 1.72
CA THR A 292 -49.55 7.60 2.46
C THR A 292 -50.00 9.05 2.71
N GLU A 293 -49.08 9.96 3.01
CA GLU A 293 -49.37 11.39 3.20
C GLU A 293 -49.84 12.04 1.88
N ARG A 294 -49.30 11.58 0.74
CA ARG A 294 -49.60 12.13 -0.60
C ARG A 294 -50.63 11.30 -1.38
N THR A 295 -51.40 10.44 -0.72
CA THR A 295 -52.37 9.54 -1.37
C THR A 295 -53.38 10.29 -2.23
N ALA A 296 -53.97 11.37 -1.70
CA ALA A 296 -54.95 12.19 -2.42
C ALA A 296 -54.36 12.90 -3.65
N GLU A 297 -53.12 13.43 -3.54
CA GLU A 297 -52.40 14.05 -4.66
C GLU A 297 -52.14 13.03 -5.79
N ILE A 298 -51.73 11.81 -5.42
CA ILE A 298 -51.50 10.70 -6.38
C ILE A 298 -52.82 10.30 -7.05
N GLY A 299 -53.90 10.19 -6.28
CA GLY A 299 -55.25 9.87 -6.78
C GLY A 299 -55.75 10.88 -7.80
N LEU A 300 -55.59 12.18 -7.51
CA LEU A 300 -55.96 13.26 -8.42
C LEU A 300 -55.16 13.21 -9.73
N ARG A 301 -53.83 13.00 -9.66
CA ARG A 301 -52.99 12.87 -10.86
C ARG A 301 -53.42 11.71 -11.75
N LYS A 302 -53.75 10.56 -11.16
CA LYS A 302 -54.24 9.40 -11.92
C LYS A 302 -55.63 9.62 -12.51
N ALA A 303 -56.53 10.29 -11.78
CA ALA A 303 -57.85 10.66 -12.29
C ALA A 303 -57.76 11.60 -13.51
N LEU A 304 -56.73 12.45 -13.54
CA LEU A 304 -56.40 13.32 -14.68
C LEU A 304 -55.62 12.62 -15.81
N GLY A 305 -55.41 11.29 -15.72
CA GLY A 305 -54.80 10.49 -16.79
C GLY A 305 -53.30 10.21 -16.65
N ALA A 306 -52.68 10.45 -15.49
CA ALA A 306 -51.27 10.08 -15.29
C ALA A 306 -51.07 8.55 -15.33
N GLU A 307 -50.20 8.08 -16.22
CA GLU A 307 -49.85 6.66 -16.31
C GLU A 307 -49.18 6.15 -15.01
N PRO A 308 -49.48 4.93 -14.55
CA PRO A 308 -48.85 4.32 -13.36
C PRO A 308 -47.31 4.37 -13.40
N LYS A 309 -46.74 4.14 -14.59
CA LYS A 309 -45.28 4.18 -14.80
C LYS A 309 -44.67 5.55 -14.52
N ARG A 310 -45.37 6.65 -14.83
CA ARG A 310 -44.90 8.02 -14.55
C ARG A 310 -44.88 8.31 -13.05
N ILE A 311 -45.90 7.87 -12.33
CA ILE A 311 -45.94 7.97 -10.86
C ILE A 311 -44.82 7.14 -10.24
N GLN A 312 -44.61 5.91 -10.71
CA GLN A 312 -43.51 5.07 -10.24
C GLN A 312 -42.15 5.73 -10.47
N GLN A 313 -41.90 6.25 -11.67
CA GLN A 313 -40.65 6.93 -11.99
C GLN A 313 -40.43 8.16 -11.10
N GLN A 314 -41.46 8.95 -10.82
CA GLN A 314 -41.36 10.12 -9.93
C GLN A 314 -40.84 9.72 -8.54
N PHE A 315 -41.48 8.75 -7.89
CA PHE A 315 -41.07 8.31 -6.55
C PHE A 315 -39.71 7.60 -6.55
N LEU A 316 -39.38 6.86 -7.61
CA LEU A 316 -38.06 6.24 -7.75
C LEU A 316 -36.95 7.29 -7.94
N PHE A 317 -37.20 8.35 -8.71
CA PHE A 317 -36.25 9.46 -8.82
C PHE A 317 -36.09 10.19 -7.49
N GLU A 318 -37.18 10.36 -6.72
CA GLU A 318 -37.13 10.98 -5.39
C GLU A 318 -36.26 10.17 -4.42
N SER A 319 -36.38 8.83 -4.40
CA SER A 319 -35.55 7.98 -3.56
C SER A 319 -34.08 7.92 -4.02
N VAL A 320 -33.84 7.84 -5.33
CA VAL A 320 -32.48 7.87 -5.89
C VAL A 320 -31.79 9.19 -5.59
N PHE A 321 -32.48 10.32 -5.79
CA PHE A 321 -31.93 11.64 -5.49
C PHE A 321 -31.58 11.78 -4.02
N LEU A 322 -32.46 11.36 -3.10
CA LEU A 322 -32.19 11.34 -1.67
C LEU A 322 -30.96 10.49 -1.32
N SER A 323 -30.86 9.30 -1.92
CA SER A 323 -29.73 8.40 -1.67
C SER A 323 -28.41 8.93 -2.21
N LEU A 324 -28.40 9.52 -3.41
CA LEU A 324 -27.21 10.14 -4.00
C LEU A 324 -26.79 11.38 -3.24
N PHE A 325 -27.74 12.18 -2.75
CA PHE A 325 -27.44 13.35 -1.94
C PHE A 325 -26.83 12.96 -0.60
N GLY A 326 -27.42 11.98 0.10
CA GLY A 326 -26.84 11.41 1.32
C GLY A 326 -25.47 10.75 1.07
N GLY A 327 -25.32 10.06 -0.05
CA GLY A 327 -24.06 9.45 -0.47
C GLY A 327 -22.97 10.47 -0.78
N LEU A 328 -23.30 11.60 -1.41
CA LEU A 328 -22.35 12.69 -1.67
C LEU A 328 -21.88 13.34 -0.38
N ILE A 329 -22.80 13.62 0.55
CA ILE A 329 -22.45 14.15 1.88
C ILE A 329 -21.63 13.12 2.67
N GLY A 330 -21.99 11.84 2.58
CA GLY A 330 -21.24 10.74 3.16
C GLY A 330 -19.82 10.65 2.59
N LEU A 331 -19.66 10.82 1.28
CA LEU A 331 -18.35 10.86 0.61
C LEU A 331 -17.49 12.01 1.12
N VAL A 332 -18.03 13.23 1.14
CA VAL A 332 -17.28 14.40 1.63
C VAL A 332 -16.90 14.22 3.10
N THR A 333 -17.84 13.79 3.94
CA THR A 333 -17.60 13.56 5.37
C THR A 333 -16.60 12.42 5.60
N GLY A 334 -16.73 11.32 4.85
CA GLY A 334 -15.84 10.16 4.97
C GLY A 334 -14.41 10.48 4.52
N VAL A 335 -14.25 11.23 3.44
CA VAL A 335 -12.95 11.76 2.99
C VAL A 335 -12.36 12.70 4.04
N ALA A 336 -13.16 13.61 4.62
CA ALA A 336 -12.69 14.50 5.66
C ALA A 336 -12.24 13.74 6.92
N ILE A 337 -12.98 12.71 7.34
CA ILE A 337 -12.61 11.84 8.46
C ILE A 337 -11.30 11.11 8.13
N ALA A 338 -11.18 10.48 6.95
CA ALA A 338 -9.97 9.80 6.53
C ALA A 338 -8.76 10.74 6.52
N PHE A 339 -8.92 11.95 5.98
CA PHE A 339 -7.85 12.94 5.94
C PHE A 339 -7.35 13.32 7.34
N VAL A 340 -8.28 13.58 8.27
CA VAL A 340 -7.94 13.88 9.67
C VAL A 340 -7.23 12.70 10.33
N VAL A 341 -7.73 11.48 10.14
CA VAL A 341 -7.13 10.27 10.73
C VAL A 341 -5.74 9.99 10.16
N CYS A 342 -5.55 10.02 8.83
CA CYS A 342 -4.25 9.86 8.19
C CYS A 342 -3.26 10.93 8.67
N SER A 343 -3.70 12.19 8.80
CA SER A 343 -2.85 13.27 9.31
C SER A 343 -2.40 13.05 10.76
N ILE A 344 -3.26 12.48 11.62
CA ILE A 344 -2.92 12.16 13.02
C ILE A 344 -2.00 10.94 13.09
N MET A 345 -2.22 9.94 12.23
CA MET A 345 -1.44 8.71 12.20
C MET A 345 -0.08 8.89 11.50
N GLY A 346 0.10 9.97 10.75
CA GLY A 346 1.28 10.18 9.91
C GLY A 346 1.34 9.29 8.67
N THR A 347 0.22 8.65 8.29
CA THR A 347 0.17 7.72 7.15
C THR A 347 -0.20 8.41 5.85
N SER A 348 0.19 7.81 4.73
CA SER A 348 -0.16 8.35 3.41
C SER A 348 -1.69 8.38 3.20
N PHE A 349 -2.19 9.49 2.64
CA PHE A 349 -3.61 9.63 2.29
C PHE A 349 -3.82 9.25 0.81
N ALA A 350 -4.46 8.09 0.58
CA ALA A 350 -4.67 7.56 -0.78
C ALA A 350 -6.16 7.45 -1.13
N LEU A 351 -6.71 8.49 -1.78
CA LEU A 351 -8.08 8.45 -2.30
C LEU A 351 -8.11 7.90 -3.73
N SER A 352 -8.60 6.67 -3.91
CA SER A 352 -8.71 6.07 -5.24
C SER A 352 -10.04 6.40 -5.93
N ALA A 353 -10.01 6.60 -7.26
CA ALA A 353 -11.20 6.82 -8.08
C ALA A 353 -12.20 5.66 -7.97
N SER A 354 -11.71 4.42 -7.78
CA SER A 354 -12.52 3.24 -7.53
C SER A 354 -13.37 3.36 -6.27
N THR A 355 -12.85 3.94 -5.18
CA THR A 355 -13.60 4.16 -3.93
C THR A 355 -14.73 5.17 -4.12
N ILE A 356 -14.48 6.24 -4.89
CA ILE A 356 -15.50 7.25 -5.21
C ILE A 356 -16.61 6.65 -6.08
N LEU A 357 -16.23 5.92 -7.12
CA LEU A 357 -17.18 5.29 -8.04
C LEU A 357 -18.01 4.22 -7.34
N LEU A 358 -17.38 3.45 -6.45
CA LEU A 358 -18.05 2.50 -5.56
C LEU A 358 -19.06 3.24 -4.68
N ALA A 359 -18.68 4.33 -3.99
CA ALA A 359 -19.60 5.08 -3.14
C ALA A 359 -20.85 5.60 -3.89
N ILE A 360 -20.64 6.20 -5.07
CA ILE A 360 -21.74 6.75 -5.88
C ILE A 360 -22.63 5.63 -6.43
N GLY A 361 -22.02 4.58 -7.01
CA GLY A 361 -22.75 3.43 -7.55
C GLY A 361 -23.54 2.70 -6.47
N PHE A 362 -22.95 2.55 -5.29
CA PHE A 362 -23.58 1.93 -4.14
C PHE A 362 -24.75 2.77 -3.61
N SER A 363 -24.58 4.08 -3.50
CA SER A 363 -25.67 5.01 -3.10
C SER A 363 -26.86 4.93 -4.05
N ALA A 364 -26.60 4.94 -5.36
CA ALA A 364 -27.63 4.80 -6.39
C ALA A 364 -28.37 3.46 -6.28
N ALA A 365 -27.65 2.36 -6.08
CA ALA A 365 -28.24 1.02 -5.97
C ALA A 365 -29.24 0.93 -4.81
N ILE A 366 -28.93 1.52 -3.65
CA ILE A 366 -29.84 1.55 -2.49
C ILE A 366 -31.12 2.32 -2.80
N GLY A 367 -30.97 3.52 -3.39
CA GLY A 367 -32.11 4.37 -3.73
C GLY A 367 -33.06 3.68 -4.70
N ILE A 368 -32.53 2.87 -5.62
CA ILE A 368 -33.31 2.04 -6.53
C ILE A 368 -33.98 0.88 -5.76
N LEU A 369 -33.20 0.06 -5.05
CA LEU A 369 -33.69 -1.16 -4.41
C LEU A 369 -34.78 -0.87 -3.36
N PHE A 370 -34.50 0.04 -2.44
CA PHE A 370 -35.43 0.36 -1.34
C PHE A 370 -36.51 1.38 -1.72
N GLY A 371 -36.31 2.15 -2.80
CA GLY A 371 -37.32 3.03 -3.37
C GLY A 371 -38.33 2.34 -4.27
N PHE A 372 -37.97 1.18 -4.85
CA PHE A 372 -38.81 0.49 -5.82
C PHE A 372 -40.15 0.01 -5.25
N ALA A 373 -40.16 -0.62 -4.06
CA ALA A 373 -41.38 -1.13 -3.46
C ALA A 373 -42.39 -0.02 -3.10
N PRO A 374 -42.00 1.09 -2.42
CA PRO A 374 -42.88 2.23 -2.21
C PRO A 374 -43.37 2.87 -3.51
N ALA A 375 -42.49 3.06 -4.50
CA ALA A 375 -42.85 3.63 -5.80
C ALA A 375 -43.87 2.77 -6.54
N ARG A 376 -43.71 1.44 -6.49
CA ARG A 376 -44.67 0.50 -7.05
C ARG A 376 -46.02 0.56 -6.33
N LYS A 377 -46.02 0.65 -5.00
CA LYS A 377 -47.24 0.82 -4.20
C LYS A 377 -47.99 2.10 -4.59
N ALA A 378 -47.29 3.24 -4.73
CA ALA A 378 -47.90 4.49 -5.19
C ALA A 378 -48.51 4.36 -6.60
N SER A 379 -47.81 3.69 -7.52
CA SER A 379 -48.28 3.47 -8.88
C SER A 379 -49.52 2.58 -8.99
N GLN A 380 -49.82 1.76 -7.98
CA GLN A 380 -50.95 0.83 -7.96
C GLN A 380 -52.20 1.35 -7.22
N LEU A 381 -52.12 2.51 -6.55
CA LEU A 381 -53.29 3.14 -5.91
C LEU A 381 -54.44 3.38 -6.90
N HIS A 382 -55.66 2.93 -6.56
CA HIS A 382 -56.85 3.23 -7.35
C HIS A 382 -57.32 4.68 -7.09
N PRO A 383 -57.66 5.46 -8.14
CA PRO A 383 -58.05 6.87 -7.99
C PRO A 383 -59.26 7.06 -7.07
N ILE A 384 -60.21 6.13 -7.12
CA ILE A 384 -61.45 6.18 -6.33
C ILE A 384 -61.13 6.01 -4.84
N ASP A 385 -60.30 5.03 -4.47
CA ASP A 385 -59.92 4.79 -3.08
C ASP A 385 -59.07 5.93 -2.52
N ALA A 386 -58.17 6.47 -3.34
CA ALA A 386 -57.28 7.56 -2.97
C ALA A 386 -57.99 8.89 -2.71
N LEU A 387 -59.16 9.12 -3.33
CA LEU A 387 -59.97 10.32 -3.13
C LEU A 387 -61.06 10.13 -2.05
N ARG A 388 -61.35 8.88 -1.66
CA ARG A 388 -62.31 8.55 -0.61
C ARG A 388 -61.70 8.57 0.79
N SER A 389 -60.39 8.39 0.90
CA SER A 389 -59.65 8.51 2.16
C SER A 389 -59.47 9.98 2.53
N ASN A 390 -60.45 10.56 3.22
CA ASN A 390 -60.28 11.71 4.10
C ASN A 390 -60.40 11.24 5.54
#